data_AF-A0A2V9AQ98-F1
#
_entry.id   AF-A0A2V9AQ98-F1
#
_cell.length_a   1.000
_cell.length_b   1.000
_cell.length_c   1.000
_cell.angle_alpha   90.00
_cell.angle_beta   90.00
_cell.angle_gamma   90.00
#
_symmetry.space_group_name_H-M   'P 1'
#
loop_
_entity.id
_entity.type
_entity.pdbx_description
1 polymer ?
#
loop_
_entity_poly.entity_id
_entity_poly.type
_entity_poly.pdbx_seq_one_letter_code
_entity_poly.pdbx_strand_id
1 'polypeptide(L)'
;MPMRVIPDENQPSAAIEIPLEKPLPDYDLEELEQPTPRDVDGILVTQGFRDLVDDARGVLTELIAALPPKPQSSKEVLDIELTTPSPHPLEIAQLTGAICPTEDEVYRPGLWIVLRDLAARPKAPLPESTLRRISGIAAELVKRLQLA
;
A
#
# COMPACT_ATOMS: atom_id res chain seq x y z
N MET A 1 5.77 -13.12 1.40
CA MET A 1 5.10 -11.81 1.44
C MET A 1 4.56 -11.51 0.06
N PRO A 2 3.32 -11.91 -0.23
CA PRO A 2 2.64 -11.73 -1.51
C PRO A 2 2.10 -10.30 -1.69
N MET A 3 2.71 -9.29 -1.05
CA MET A 3 2.40 -7.90 -1.40
C MET A 3 2.94 -7.64 -2.81
N ARG A 4 2.09 -7.12 -3.70
CA ARG A 4 2.47 -6.87 -5.09
C ARG A 4 2.36 -5.39 -5.39
N VAL A 5 3.44 -4.80 -5.89
CA VAL A 5 3.44 -3.42 -6.40
C VAL A 5 3.49 -3.49 -7.92
N ILE A 6 2.45 -3.00 -8.57
CA ILE A 6 2.24 -3.08 -10.01
C ILE A 6 2.27 -1.64 -10.55
N PRO A 7 3.35 -1.24 -11.22
CA PRO A 7 3.41 0.09 -11.86
C PRO A 7 2.44 0.16 -13.05
N ASP A 8 1.80 1.31 -13.24
CA ASP A 8 1.08 1.62 -14.48
C ASP A 8 2.08 2.12 -15.52
N GLU A 9 2.16 1.46 -16.68
CA GLU A 9 3.06 1.84 -17.78
C GLU A 9 2.62 3.13 -18.47
N ASN A 10 1.34 3.47 -18.38
CA ASN A 10 0.70 4.55 -19.10
C ASN A 10 0.29 5.72 -18.19
N GLN A 11 0.54 5.64 -16.89
CA GLN A 11 0.22 6.69 -15.93
C GLN A 11 1.26 6.76 -14.81
N PRO A 12 1.45 7.92 -14.18
CA PRO A 12 2.35 8.05 -13.03
C PRO A 12 1.68 7.50 -11.75
N SER A 13 1.28 6.23 -11.78
CA SER A 13 0.65 5.53 -10.66
C SER A 13 1.18 4.13 -10.49
N ALA A 14 1.03 3.59 -9.29
CA ALA A 14 1.23 2.17 -9.01
C ALA A 14 0.08 1.64 -8.17
N ALA A 15 -0.38 0.45 -8.53
CA ALA A 15 -1.29 -0.34 -7.74
C ALA A 15 -0.50 -1.18 -6.72
N ILE A 16 -1.10 -1.39 -5.55
CA ILE A 16 -0.55 -2.18 -4.46
C ILE A 16 -1.65 -3.14 -4.04
N GLU A 17 -1.35 -4.43 -4.11
CA GLU A 17 -2.20 -5.51 -3.61
C GLU A 17 -1.60 -6.02 -2.30
N ILE A 18 -2.40 -6.02 -1.23
CA ILE A 18 -2.01 -6.55 0.07
C ILE A 18 -3.08 -7.55 0.52
N PRO A 19 -2.87 -8.86 0.31
CA PRO A 19 -3.78 -9.87 0.85
C PRO A 19 -3.67 -9.93 2.37
N LEU A 20 -4.80 -10.21 3.03
CA LEU A 20 -4.80 -10.50 4.46
C LEU A 20 -4.33 -11.94 4.68
N GLU A 21 -3.21 -12.14 5.39
CA GLU A 21 -2.67 -13.48 5.65
C GLU A 21 -3.09 -14.06 7.00
N LYS A 22 -3.42 -13.20 7.95
CA LYS A 22 -3.74 -13.56 9.33
C LYS A 22 -5.09 -12.99 9.73
N PRO A 23 -5.86 -13.72 10.55
CA PRO A 23 -7.10 -13.18 11.08
C PRO A 23 -6.82 -11.89 11.85
N LEU A 24 -7.71 -10.91 11.70
CA LEU A 24 -7.63 -9.63 12.38
C LEU A 24 -8.82 -9.55 13.35
N PRO A 25 -8.65 -9.99 14.61
CA PRO A 25 -9.74 -10.05 15.59
C PRO A 25 -10.30 -8.66 15.93
N ASP A 26 -9.47 -7.62 15.83
CA ASP A 26 -9.88 -6.23 16.07
C ASP A 26 -10.95 -5.74 15.07
N TYR A 27 -11.08 -6.42 13.93
CA TYR A 27 -12.05 -6.11 12.88
C TYR A 27 -13.05 -7.26 12.66
N ASP A 28 -13.16 -8.22 13.60
CA ASP A 28 -14.00 -9.42 13.45
C ASP A 28 -13.72 -10.24 12.16
N LEU A 29 -12.47 -10.20 11.67
CA LEU A 29 -12.05 -10.88 10.45
C LEU A 29 -11.32 -12.19 10.80
N GLU A 30 -12.07 -13.24 11.14
CA GLU A 30 -11.52 -14.53 11.60
C GLU A 30 -11.28 -15.55 10.48
N GLU A 31 -12.21 -15.68 9.52
CA GLU A 31 -12.12 -16.62 8.39
C GLU A 31 -11.84 -15.89 7.08
N LEU A 32 -10.56 -15.79 6.74
CA LEU A 32 -10.09 -15.07 5.56
C LEU A 32 -9.95 -15.95 4.31
N GLU A 33 -9.73 -17.24 4.50
CA GLU A 33 -9.55 -18.19 3.40
C GLU A 33 -10.90 -18.70 2.94
N GLN A 34 -11.22 -18.43 1.69
CA GLN A 34 -12.48 -18.82 1.10
C GLN A 34 -12.26 -19.68 -0.15
N PRO A 35 -13.07 -20.73 -0.35
CA PRO A 35 -12.96 -21.60 -1.52
C PRO A 35 -13.51 -20.94 -2.78
N THR A 36 -14.34 -19.91 -2.65
CA THR A 36 -14.88 -19.18 -3.80
C THR A 36 -14.73 -17.66 -3.61
N PRO A 37 -14.54 -16.89 -4.70
CA PRO A 37 -14.49 -15.43 -4.64
C PRO A 37 -15.76 -14.82 -4.03
N ARG A 38 -16.92 -15.46 -4.26
CA ARG A 38 -18.22 -14.96 -3.81
C ARG A 38 -18.35 -14.94 -2.28
N ASP A 39 -17.68 -15.85 -1.60
CA ASP A 39 -17.66 -15.88 -0.14
C ASP A 39 -16.78 -14.72 0.40
N VAL A 40 -15.73 -14.34 -0.33
CA VAL A 40 -14.91 -13.15 -0.02
C VAL A 40 -15.71 -11.86 -0.18
N ASP A 41 -16.59 -11.74 -1.18
CA ASP A 41 -17.47 -10.57 -1.35
C ASP A 41 -18.28 -10.29 -0.07
N GLY A 42 -18.75 -11.35 0.60
CA GLY A 42 -19.44 -11.26 1.88
C GLY A 42 -18.59 -10.60 2.97
N ILE A 43 -17.29 -10.90 3.00
CA ILE A 43 -16.32 -10.32 3.93
C ILE A 43 -16.05 -8.84 3.59
N LEU A 44 -15.85 -8.52 2.31
CA LEU A 44 -15.53 -7.16 1.86
C LEU A 44 -16.64 -6.14 2.17
N VAL A 45 -17.89 -6.60 2.33
CA VAL A 45 -19.03 -5.73 2.69
C VAL A 45 -19.29 -5.63 4.19
N THR A 46 -18.60 -6.40 5.03
CA THR A 46 -18.73 -6.35 6.49
C THR A 46 -18.31 -4.99 7.04
N GLN A 47 -18.81 -4.67 8.24
CA GLN A 47 -18.40 -3.44 8.93
C GLN A 47 -16.90 -3.47 9.27
N GLY A 48 -16.41 -4.58 9.83
CA GLY A 48 -15.01 -4.71 10.20
C GLY A 48 -14.04 -4.52 9.04
N PHE A 49 -14.37 -5.02 7.84
CA PHE A 49 -13.54 -4.76 6.67
C PHE A 49 -13.56 -3.28 6.23
N ARG A 50 -14.70 -2.60 6.38
CA ARG A 50 -14.79 -1.15 6.09
C ARG A 50 -13.97 -0.35 7.09
N ASP A 51 -14.02 -0.71 8.37
CA ASP A 51 -13.22 -0.10 9.42
C ASP A 51 -11.73 -0.27 9.13
N LEU A 52 -11.30 -1.46 8.69
CA LEU A 52 -9.93 -1.72 8.22
C LEU A 52 -9.52 -0.82 7.05
N VAL A 53 -10.41 -0.62 6.06
CA VAL A 53 -10.14 0.26 4.91
C VAL A 53 -9.99 1.71 5.34
N ASP A 54 -10.81 2.18 6.30
CA ASP A 54 -10.75 3.53 6.81
C ASP A 54 -9.50 3.77 7.67
N ASP A 55 -9.13 2.81 8.53
CA ASP A 55 -7.88 2.87 9.30
C ASP A 55 -6.66 2.81 8.39
N ALA A 56 -6.69 1.96 7.36
CA ALA A 56 -5.64 1.92 6.35
C ALA A 56 -5.51 3.26 5.61
N ARG A 57 -6.61 3.96 5.34
CA ARG A 57 -6.59 5.30 4.75
C ARG A 57 -5.91 6.31 5.68
N GLY A 58 -6.23 6.27 6.97
CA GLY A 58 -5.65 7.15 7.98
C GLY A 58 -4.13 6.96 8.08
N VAL A 59 -3.69 5.71 8.28
CA VAL A 59 -2.27 5.35 8.38
C VAL A 59 -1.53 5.68 7.09
N LEU A 60 -2.09 5.35 5.93
CA LEU A 60 -1.46 5.63 4.64
C LEU A 60 -1.30 7.12 4.39
N THR A 61 -2.29 7.93 4.77
CA THR A 61 -2.22 9.40 4.67
C THR A 61 -1.09 9.95 5.54
N GLU A 62 -0.94 9.45 6.76
CA GLU A 62 0.17 9.80 7.64
C GLU A 62 1.53 9.41 7.02
N LEU A 63 1.64 8.18 6.50
CA LEU A 63 2.89 7.67 5.90
C LEU A 63 3.30 8.43 4.63
N ILE A 64 2.33 8.86 3.83
CA ILE A 64 2.58 9.67 2.63
C ILE A 64 3.03 11.08 3.01
N ALA A 65 2.41 11.66 4.04
CA ALA A 65 2.73 13.00 4.56
C ALA A 65 4.06 13.03 5.33
N ALA A 66 4.46 11.91 5.95
CA ALA A 66 5.75 11.77 6.59
C ALA A 66 6.87 11.93 5.54
N LEU A 67 7.66 13.00 5.67
CA LEU A 67 8.89 13.19 4.92
C LEU A 67 9.77 11.93 5.13
N PRO A 68 10.44 11.38 4.09
CA PRO A 68 11.28 10.21 4.29
C PRO A 68 12.31 10.49 5.40
N PRO A 69 12.57 9.52 6.29
CA PRO A 69 13.57 9.70 7.32
C PRO A 69 14.90 10.01 6.67
N LYS A 70 15.50 11.15 7.04
CA LYS A 70 16.89 11.47 6.69
C LYS A 70 17.73 10.25 7.08
N PRO A 71 18.61 9.72 6.20
CA PRO A 71 19.47 8.62 6.57
C PRO A 71 20.29 9.04 7.78
N GLN A 72 20.12 8.33 8.89
CA GLN A 72 20.94 8.50 10.09
C GLN A 72 22.32 7.91 9.80
N SER A 73 23.19 8.67 9.12
CA SER A 73 24.64 8.46 9.23
C SER A 73 25.19 9.48 10.22
N SER A 74 25.74 8.95 11.30
CA SER A 74 26.48 9.72 12.29
C SER A 74 27.65 10.49 11.67
N LYS A 75 27.91 11.66 12.26
CA LYS A 75 29.09 12.56 12.13
C LYS A 75 29.08 13.59 11.00
N GLU A 76 29.29 14.83 11.45
CA GLU A 76 29.79 16.01 10.73
C GLU A 76 30.50 15.69 9.41
N VAL A 77 30.02 16.25 8.30
CA VAL A 77 30.76 17.21 7.45
C VAL A 77 29.72 18.01 6.64
N LEU A 78 29.95 19.31 6.43
CA LEU A 78 29.23 20.11 5.43
C LEU A 78 29.41 19.46 4.05
N ASP A 79 28.35 18.86 3.51
CA ASP A 79 28.29 18.55 2.09
C ASP A 79 27.08 19.22 1.46
N ILE A 80 27.44 20.01 0.46
CA ILE A 80 26.67 20.82 -0.47
C ILE A 80 25.35 20.13 -0.85
N GLU A 81 24.28 20.90 -0.78
CA GLU A 81 22.90 20.58 -1.17
C GLU A 81 22.81 20.26 -2.67
N LEU A 82 23.30 19.08 -3.05
CA LEU A 82 23.17 18.49 -4.37
C LEU A 82 21.76 17.90 -4.49
N THR A 83 20.82 18.73 -4.97
CA THR A 83 19.70 18.33 -5.84
C THR A 83 19.11 16.93 -5.61
N THR A 84 18.67 16.60 -4.39
CA THR A 84 17.69 15.53 -4.23
C THR A 84 16.33 16.16 -4.52
N PRO A 85 15.64 15.82 -5.62
CA PRO A 85 14.29 16.32 -5.83
C PRO A 85 13.49 15.94 -4.59
N SER A 86 12.88 16.96 -3.96
CA SER A 86 11.92 16.75 -2.87
C SER A 86 10.96 15.64 -3.31
N PRO A 87 10.74 14.60 -2.49
CA PRO A 87 9.87 13.50 -2.86
C PRO A 87 8.54 14.09 -3.30
N HIS A 88 8.14 13.83 -4.54
CA HIS A 88 6.91 14.38 -5.05
C HIS A 88 5.72 13.94 -4.16
N PRO A 89 4.71 14.79 -4.00
CA PRO A 89 3.53 14.43 -3.24
C PRO A 89 2.85 13.24 -3.92
N LEU A 90 2.76 12.13 -3.18
CA LEU A 90 1.93 10.99 -3.56
C LEU A 90 0.50 11.27 -3.11
N GLU A 91 -0.47 10.83 -3.89
CA GLU A 91 -1.88 10.91 -3.57
C GLU A 91 -2.50 9.51 -3.59
N ILE A 92 -3.45 9.27 -2.69
CA ILE A 92 -4.29 8.06 -2.70
C ILE A 92 -5.37 8.26 -3.76
N ALA A 93 -5.14 7.74 -4.97
CA ALA A 93 -6.12 7.78 -6.05
C ALA A 93 -7.28 6.82 -5.79
N GLN A 94 -6.97 5.65 -5.21
CA GLN A 94 -7.98 4.65 -4.82
C GLN A 94 -7.48 3.86 -3.62
N LEU A 95 -8.42 3.49 -2.74
CA LEU A 95 -8.19 2.55 -1.65
C LEU A 95 -9.50 1.81 -1.41
N THR A 96 -9.52 0.51 -1.71
CA THR A 96 -10.71 -0.35 -1.65
C THR A 96 -10.34 -1.77 -1.20
N GLY A 97 -11.35 -2.58 -0.89
CA GLY A 97 -11.17 -4.03 -0.79
C GLY A 97 -10.94 -4.68 -2.15
N ALA A 98 -10.27 -5.83 -2.14
CA ALA A 98 -10.07 -6.68 -3.29
C ALA A 98 -10.07 -8.16 -2.89
N ILE A 99 -10.34 -9.01 -3.87
CA ILE A 99 -10.19 -10.45 -3.76
C ILE A 99 -8.81 -10.80 -4.30
N CYS A 100 -7.96 -11.33 -3.43
CA CYS A 100 -6.62 -11.75 -3.76
C CYS A 100 -6.57 -13.27 -3.91
N PRO A 101 -6.36 -13.81 -5.12
CA PRO A 101 -6.18 -15.24 -5.32
C PRO A 101 -4.80 -15.68 -4.83
N THR A 102 -4.72 -16.85 -4.19
CA THR A 102 -3.47 -17.54 -3.90
C THR A 102 -3.17 -18.62 -4.94
N GLU A 103 -1.95 -19.18 -4.94
CA GLU A 103 -1.54 -20.22 -5.89
C GLU A 103 -2.39 -21.50 -5.79
N ASP A 104 -3.00 -21.77 -4.64
CA ASP A 104 -3.77 -22.99 -4.35
C ASP A 104 -5.30 -22.86 -4.61
N GLU A 105 -5.73 -21.97 -5.51
CA GLU A 105 -7.17 -21.68 -5.77
C GLU A 105 -7.99 -21.24 -4.54
N VAL A 106 -7.32 -20.82 -3.47
CA VAL A 106 -7.94 -20.17 -2.30
C VAL A 106 -7.99 -18.66 -2.53
N TYR A 107 -9.06 -18.04 -2.06
CA TYR A 107 -9.28 -16.60 -2.19
C TYR A 107 -9.25 -15.95 -0.83
N ARG A 108 -8.54 -14.81 -0.72
CA ARG A 108 -8.49 -14.01 0.50
C ARG A 108 -8.96 -12.59 0.24
N PRO A 109 -9.61 -11.93 1.20
CA PRO A 109 -9.81 -10.49 1.13
C PRO A 109 -8.45 -9.78 1.27
N GLY A 110 -8.34 -8.60 0.69
CA GLY A 110 -7.12 -7.79 0.73
C GLY A 110 -7.40 -6.33 0.44
N LEU A 111 -6.39 -5.51 0.63
CA LEU A 111 -6.42 -4.09 0.28
C LEU A 111 -5.89 -3.89 -1.13
N TRP A 112 -6.64 -3.12 -1.93
CA TRP A 112 -6.20 -2.59 -3.21
C TRP A 112 -6.00 -1.09 -3.11
N ILE A 113 -4.76 -0.65 -3.32
CA ILE A 113 -4.34 0.74 -3.14
C ILE A 113 -3.76 1.24 -4.45
N VAL A 114 -4.18 2.40 -4.93
CA VAL A 114 -3.56 3.07 -6.07
C VAL A 114 -2.95 4.37 -5.59
N LEU A 115 -1.62 4.47 -5.67
CA LEU A 115 -0.89 5.70 -5.40
C LEU A 115 -0.48 6.37 -6.70
N ARG A 116 -0.68 7.69 -6.76
CA ARG A 116 -0.34 8.52 -7.91
C ARG A 116 0.68 9.58 -7.52
N ASP A 117 1.69 9.80 -8.35
CA ASP A 117 2.58 10.94 -8.26
C ASP A 117 1.99 12.11 -9.06
N LEU A 118 1.68 13.21 -8.37
CA LEU A 118 1.05 14.39 -8.99
C LEU A 118 2.03 15.27 -9.78
N ALA A 119 3.33 15.16 -9.51
CA ALA A 119 4.36 15.98 -10.16
C ALA A 119 5.04 15.23 -11.32
N ALA A 120 4.83 13.92 -11.43
CA ALA A 120 5.33 13.12 -12.54
C ALA A 120 4.63 13.46 -13.86
N ARG A 121 5.33 13.21 -14.97
CA ARG A 121 4.83 13.52 -16.32
C ARG A 121 3.57 12.69 -16.61
N PRO A 122 2.49 13.31 -17.11
CA PRO A 122 1.33 12.55 -17.59
C PRO A 122 1.78 11.56 -18.67
N LYS A 123 1.19 10.36 -18.69
CA LYS A 123 1.47 9.29 -19.66
C LYS A 123 2.88 8.70 -19.61
N ALA A 124 3.53 8.78 -18.46
CA ALA A 124 4.80 8.11 -18.22
C ALA A 124 4.71 7.25 -16.96
N PRO A 125 5.42 6.11 -16.92
CA PRO A 125 5.49 5.28 -15.73
C PRO A 125 6.21 6.00 -14.60
N LEU A 126 5.95 5.56 -13.36
CA LEU A 126 6.67 6.04 -12.20
C LEU A 126 8.17 5.72 -12.28
N PRO A 127 9.05 6.63 -11.85
CA PRO A 127 10.47 6.33 -11.75
C PRO A 127 10.74 5.30 -10.65
N GLU A 128 11.80 4.51 -10.79
CA GLU A 128 12.18 3.45 -9.84
C GLU A 128 12.39 3.95 -8.40
N SER A 129 12.79 5.21 -8.23
CA SER A 129 12.92 5.85 -6.90
C SER A 129 11.57 5.99 -6.21
N THR A 130 10.52 6.40 -6.95
CA THR A 130 9.16 6.51 -6.44
C THR A 130 8.57 5.13 -6.17
N LEU A 131 8.83 4.13 -7.03
CA LEU A 131 8.39 2.76 -6.79
C LEU A 131 9.00 2.17 -5.51
N ARG A 132 10.31 2.37 -5.28
CA ARG A 132 10.96 1.97 -4.02
C ARG A 132 10.33 2.66 -2.80
N ARG A 133 9.99 3.95 -2.90
CA ARG A 133 9.29 4.68 -1.85
C ARG A 133 7.91 4.08 -1.58
N ILE A 134 7.15 3.78 -2.63
CA ILE A 134 5.82 3.14 -2.54
C ILE A 134 5.93 1.76 -1.86
N SER A 135 6.91 0.94 -2.24
CA SER A 135 7.15 -0.34 -1.57
C SER A 135 7.50 -0.18 -0.09
N GLY A 136 8.27 0.84 0.28
CA GLY A 136 8.57 1.15 1.67
C GLY A 136 7.34 1.59 2.48
N ILE A 137 6.50 2.44 1.89
CA ILE A 137 5.23 2.86 2.50
C ILE A 137 4.30 1.66 2.69
N ALA A 138 4.17 0.80 1.67
CA ALA A 138 3.36 -0.41 1.75
C ALA A 138 3.86 -1.37 2.84
N ALA A 139 5.17 -1.57 2.95
CA ALA A 139 5.73 -2.42 4.00
C ALA A 139 5.47 -1.88 5.41
N GLU A 140 5.57 -0.56 5.61
CA GLU A 140 5.26 0.06 6.90
C GLU A 140 3.75 0.01 7.21
N LEU A 141 2.89 0.15 6.20
CA LEU A 141 1.43 -0.02 6.34
C LEU A 141 1.10 -1.44 6.82
N VAL A 142 1.65 -2.47 6.16
CA VAL A 142 1.48 -3.88 6.55
C VAL A 142 1.89 -4.10 8.00
N LYS A 143 3.02 -3.52 8.41
CA LYS A 143 3.54 -3.64 9.78
C LYS A 143 2.64 -2.96 10.80
N ARG A 144 2.18 -1.73 10.53
CA ARG A 144 1.33 -0.96 11.45
C ARG A 144 -0.04 -1.59 11.65
N LEU A 145 -0.62 -2.12 10.59
CA LEU A 145 -1.94 -2.77 10.61
C LEU A 145 -1.88 -4.29 10.87
N GLN A 146 -0.68 -4.85 11.05
CA GLN A 146 -0.46 -6.27 11.34
C GLN A 146 -1.09 -7.23 10.30
N LEU A 147 -1.06 -6.85 9.02
CA LEU A 147 -1.74 -7.58 7.94
C LEU A 147 -1.05 -8.91 7.57
N ALA A 148 0.20 -9.10 7.99
CA ALA A 148 1.06 -10.26 7.70
C ALA A 148 1.98 -10.61 8.87
#